data_AF-A0AAV5BSY2-F1
#
_entry.id   AF-A0AAV5BSY2-F1
#
_cell.length_a   1.000
_cell.length_b   1.000
_cell.length_c   1.000
_cell.angle_alpha   90.00
_cell.angle_beta   90.00
_cell.angle_gamma   90.00
#
_symmetry.space_group_name_H-M   'P 1'
#
loop_
_entity.id
_entity.type
_entity.pdbx_description
1 polymer ?
#
loop_
_entity_poly.entity_id
_entity_poly.type
_entity_poly.pdbx_seq_one_letter_code
_entity_poly.pdbx_strand_id
1 'polypeptide(L)'
;MIIFGVAQIFFSQIPDFDQISWLSILAAVMSFTYSTIGLGLGIVQVVANKGVKGSLTGISVGAVTPMDKVWRSLQAFGDIAFAYSYSLILIEIQDTIRAPPPSESKVMRRATVVSVAVTTLFYMLCGCAGYAAFGDDAPGNLLTGFGFYEPFWLLDVANAAIVVHLVGAYQVYCQPLFAFVEKWATRGGRRSRGSSTGSRRATPTAGATSSTCSG
;
A
#
# COMPACT_ATOMS: atom_id res chain seq x y z
N MET A 1 1.43 17.45 2.32
CA MET A 1 2.41 16.36 2.59
C MET A 1 2.98 16.41 4.01
N ILE A 2 3.46 17.56 4.51
CA ILE A 2 4.01 17.64 5.87
C ILE A 2 2.99 17.27 6.96
N ILE A 3 1.78 17.83 6.92
CA ILE A 3 0.71 17.55 7.91
C ILE A 3 0.29 16.08 7.89
N PHE A 4 0.15 15.50 6.68
CA PHE A 4 -0.12 14.06 6.52
C PHE A 4 1.01 13.24 7.16
N GLY A 5 2.27 13.54 6.86
CA GLY A 5 3.41 12.85 7.46
C GLY A 5 3.45 12.93 8.99
N VAL A 6 3.16 14.11 9.56
CA VAL A 6 3.07 14.29 11.02
C VAL A 6 1.95 13.44 11.62
N ALA A 7 0.76 13.45 11.01
CA ALA A 7 -0.36 12.62 11.46
C ALA A 7 0.01 11.13 11.45
N GLN A 8 0.70 10.66 10.40
CA GLN A 8 1.14 9.26 10.30
C GLN A 8 2.12 8.85 11.40
N ILE A 9 2.99 9.76 11.85
CA ILE A 9 3.93 9.50 12.96
C ILE A 9 3.18 9.28 14.28
N PHE A 10 2.12 10.06 14.53
CA PHE A 10 1.31 9.87 15.74
C PHE A 10 0.51 8.57 15.68
N PHE A 11 -0.14 8.29 14.54
CA PHE A 11 -0.93 7.07 14.37
C PHE A 11 -0.07 5.80 14.38
N SER A 12 1.19 5.85 13.92
CA SER A 12 2.09 4.68 13.94
C SER A 12 2.50 4.23 15.34
N GLN A 13 2.23 5.03 16.37
CA GLN A 13 2.48 4.65 17.77
C GLN A 13 1.39 3.72 18.34
N ILE A 14 0.30 3.44 17.60
CA ILE A 14 -0.81 2.59 18.05
C ILE A 14 -0.50 1.13 17.68
N PRO A 15 -0.26 0.20 18.63
CA PRO A 15 0.54 -0.99 18.33
C PRO A 15 -0.19 -2.26 17.88
N ASP A 16 -1.53 -2.35 17.87
CA ASP A 16 -2.19 -3.67 17.78
C ASP A 16 -3.10 -3.90 16.56
N PHE A 17 -2.88 -5.03 15.88
CA PHE A 17 -3.64 -5.48 14.69
C PHE A 17 -5.13 -5.76 14.96
N ASP A 18 -5.47 -6.24 16.15
CA ASP A 18 -6.87 -6.50 16.53
C ASP A 18 -7.66 -5.19 16.68
N GLN A 19 -6.97 -4.10 17.07
CA GLN A 19 -7.53 -2.77 17.24
C GLN A 19 -7.65 -1.98 15.93
N ILE A 20 -7.18 -2.49 14.79
CA ILE A 20 -7.21 -1.77 13.50
C ILE A 20 -8.01 -2.51 12.41
N SER A 21 -8.62 -3.64 12.75
CA SER A 21 -9.58 -4.32 11.87
C SER A 21 -10.70 -3.36 11.39
N TRP A 22 -11.19 -2.50 12.30
CA TRP A 22 -12.14 -1.44 11.96
C TRP A 22 -11.56 -0.34 11.07
N LEU A 23 -10.26 -0.01 11.20
CA LEU A 23 -9.58 0.94 10.30
C LEU A 23 -9.47 0.39 8.89
N SER A 24 -9.21 -0.92 8.73
CA SER A 24 -9.18 -1.58 7.43
C SER A 24 -10.58 -1.56 6.78
N ILE A 25 -11.63 -1.86 7.54
CA ILE A 25 -13.02 -1.76 7.06
C ILE A 25 -13.36 -0.31 6.67
N LEU A 26 -13.01 0.67 7.50
CA LEU A 26 -13.23 2.09 7.20
C LEU A 26 -12.49 2.52 5.93
N ALA A 27 -11.22 2.14 5.79
CA ALA A 27 -10.42 2.44 4.60
C ALA A 27 -11.04 1.80 3.35
N ALA A 28 -11.53 0.55 3.44
CA ALA A 28 -12.22 -0.11 2.33
C ALA A 28 -13.52 0.62 1.96
N VAL A 29 -14.37 0.99 2.93
CA VAL A 29 -15.60 1.75 2.69
C VAL A 29 -15.31 3.09 2.03
N MET A 30 -14.30 3.81 2.52
CA MET A 30 -13.88 5.09 1.91
C MET A 30 -13.33 4.88 0.50
N SER A 31 -12.64 3.77 0.23
CA SER A 31 -12.17 3.41 -1.12
C SER A 31 -13.30 3.28 -2.11
N PHE A 32 -14.32 2.49 -1.77
CA PHE A 32 -15.51 2.34 -2.59
C PHE A 32 -16.24 3.67 -2.74
N THR A 33 -16.34 4.46 -1.67
CA THR A 33 -17.02 5.75 -1.68
C THR A 33 -16.40 6.71 -2.70
N TYR A 34 -15.09 6.99 -2.62
CA TYR A 34 -14.46 7.92 -3.56
C TYR A 34 -14.44 7.36 -4.99
N SER A 35 -14.27 6.04 -5.16
CA SER A 35 -14.21 5.41 -6.48
C SER A 35 -15.58 5.44 -7.18
N THR A 36 -16.67 5.15 -6.46
CA THR A 36 -18.03 5.24 -6.98
C THR A 36 -18.41 6.67 -7.32
N ILE A 37 -18.03 7.66 -6.48
CA ILE A 37 -18.23 9.08 -6.79
C ILE A 37 -17.46 9.46 -8.06
N GLY A 38 -16.16 9.15 -8.13
CA GLY A 38 -15.34 9.45 -9.32
C GLY A 38 -15.87 8.82 -10.60
N LEU A 39 -16.31 7.55 -10.53
CA LEU A 39 -16.95 6.86 -11.66
C LEU A 39 -18.27 7.55 -12.07
N GLY A 40 -19.12 7.89 -11.10
CA GLY A 40 -20.38 8.59 -11.36
C GLY A 40 -20.15 9.95 -12.03
N LEU A 41 -19.22 10.75 -11.52
CA LEU A 41 -18.83 12.03 -12.11
C LEU A 41 -18.28 11.85 -13.53
N GLY A 42 -17.47 10.82 -13.78
CA GLY A 42 -16.97 10.49 -15.11
C GLY A 42 -18.11 10.17 -16.09
N ILE A 43 -19.07 9.35 -15.68
CA ILE A 43 -20.22 9.00 -16.53
C ILE A 43 -21.08 10.24 -16.82
N VAL A 44 -21.37 11.06 -15.80
CA VAL A 44 -22.15 12.29 -15.99
C VAL A 44 -21.43 13.24 -16.95
N GLN A 45 -20.11 13.36 -16.83
CA GLN A 45 -19.32 14.20 -17.72
C GLN A 45 -19.34 13.69 -19.18
N VAL A 46 -19.30 12.37 -19.41
CA VAL A 46 -19.48 11.79 -20.75
C VAL A 46 -20.85 12.16 -21.34
N VAL A 47 -21.92 12.09 -20.53
CA VAL A 47 -23.27 12.49 -20.95
C VAL A 47 -23.33 13.99 -21.24
N ALA A 48 -22.73 14.82 -20.40
CA ALA A 48 -22.67 16.28 -20.58
C ALA A 48 -21.88 16.67 -21.84
N ASN A 49 -20.81 15.94 -22.15
CA ASN A 49 -20.05 16.09 -23.39
C ASN A 49 -20.83 15.66 -24.65
N LYS A 50 -21.99 14.99 -24.49
CA LYS A 50 -22.77 14.36 -25.57
C LYS A 50 -21.98 13.33 -26.38
N GLY A 51 -20.94 12.74 -25.79
CA GLY A 51 -20.05 11.81 -26.48
C GLY A 51 -18.76 11.50 -25.72
N VAL A 52 -18.02 10.54 -26.26
CA VAL A 52 -16.73 10.09 -25.73
C VAL A 52 -15.62 10.95 -26.31
N LYS A 53 -14.79 11.56 -25.45
CA LYS A 53 -13.63 12.36 -25.86
C LYS A 53 -12.35 11.54 -26.08
N GLY A 54 -12.28 10.35 -25.49
CA GLY A 54 -11.13 9.45 -25.64
C GLY A 54 -10.92 8.98 -27.08
N SER A 55 -9.66 8.89 -27.49
CA SER A 55 -9.24 8.37 -28.81
C SER A 55 -8.57 7.00 -28.68
N LEU A 56 -8.51 6.24 -29.78
CA LEU A 56 -7.89 4.90 -29.79
C LEU A 56 -6.35 4.95 -29.64
N THR A 57 -5.73 6.03 -30.12
CA THR A 57 -4.26 6.19 -30.17
C THR A 57 -3.69 6.98 -28.99
N GLY A 58 -4.57 7.46 -28.11
CA GLY A 58 -4.23 8.47 -27.11
C GLY A 58 -3.74 9.76 -27.74
N ILE A 59 -3.08 10.56 -26.90
CA ILE A 59 -2.48 11.83 -27.27
C ILE A 59 -1.57 11.64 -28.50
N SER A 60 -1.86 12.39 -29.57
CA SER A 60 -1.13 12.30 -30.83
C SER A 60 0.28 12.91 -30.74
N VAL A 61 1.22 12.31 -31.47
CA VAL A 61 2.59 12.85 -31.61
C VAL A 61 2.47 14.11 -32.47
N GLY A 62 2.68 15.28 -31.85
CA GLY A 62 2.35 16.58 -32.41
C GLY A 62 1.77 17.53 -31.35
N ALA A 63 0.91 17.02 -30.46
CA ALA A 63 0.48 17.72 -29.25
C ALA A 63 1.51 17.58 -28.11
N VAL A 64 2.21 16.45 -28.08
CA VAL A 64 3.34 16.17 -27.18
C VAL A 64 4.52 15.64 -28.00
N THR A 65 5.74 15.76 -27.44
CA THR A 65 6.92 15.19 -28.10
C THR A 65 6.88 13.65 -28.04
N PRO A 66 7.56 12.95 -28.96
CA PRO A 66 7.70 11.49 -28.88
C PRO A 66 8.25 11.01 -27.53
N MET A 67 9.21 11.76 -26.96
CA MET A 67 9.81 11.45 -25.67
C MET A 67 8.82 11.60 -24.51
N ASP A 68 7.99 12.65 -24.53
CA ASP A 68 6.94 12.83 -23.52
C ASP A 68 5.91 11.69 -23.58
N LYS A 69 5.56 11.23 -24.78
CA LYS A 69 4.65 10.10 -24.97
C LYS A 69 5.23 8.83 -24.33
N VAL A 70 6.49 8.52 -24.61
CA VAL A 70 7.19 7.38 -23.99
C VAL A 70 7.26 7.53 -22.47
N TRP A 71 7.60 8.72 -21.98
CA TRP A 71 7.72 9.00 -20.56
C TRP A 71 6.39 8.85 -19.81
N ARG A 72 5.28 9.35 -20.38
CA ARG A 72 3.94 9.18 -19.83
C ARG A 72 3.52 7.71 -19.83
N SER A 73 3.87 6.94 -20.86
CA SER A 73 3.64 5.48 -20.87
C SER A 73 4.41 4.77 -19.75
N LEU A 74 5.68 5.12 -19.53
CA LEU A 74 6.47 4.55 -18.44
C LEU A 74 5.93 4.92 -17.06
N GLN A 75 5.46 6.16 -16.87
CA GLN A 75 4.78 6.57 -15.63
C GLN A 75 3.52 5.76 -15.39
N ALA A 76 2.67 5.57 -16.41
CA ALA A 76 1.47 4.76 -16.29
C ALA A 76 1.79 3.30 -15.90
N PHE A 77 2.86 2.71 -16.45
CA PHE A 77 3.34 1.39 -16.01
C PHE A 77 3.80 1.40 -14.55
N GLY A 78 4.48 2.45 -14.11
CA GLY A 78 4.88 2.64 -12.71
C GLY A 78 3.69 2.73 -11.77
N ASP A 79 2.66 3.50 -12.14
CA ASP A 79 1.44 3.66 -11.37
C ASP A 79 0.67 2.33 -11.25
N ILE A 80 0.58 1.55 -12.34
CA ILE A 80 -0.02 0.21 -12.32
C ILE A 80 0.78 -0.72 -11.41
N ALA A 81 2.12 -0.75 -11.55
CA ALA A 81 2.97 -1.59 -10.72
C ALA A 81 2.84 -1.25 -9.22
N PHE A 82 2.81 0.04 -8.90
CA PHE A 82 2.60 0.52 -7.53
C PHE A 82 1.22 0.11 -7.00
N ALA A 83 0.17 0.22 -7.81
CA ALA A 83 -1.20 -0.09 -7.41
C ALA A 83 -1.44 -1.58 -7.07
N TYR A 84 -0.57 -2.49 -7.53
CA TYR A 84 -0.60 -3.92 -7.20
C TYR A 84 0.52 -4.38 -6.24
N SER A 85 1.17 -3.45 -5.54
CA SER A 85 2.20 -3.77 -4.55
C SER A 85 1.60 -4.03 -3.17
N TYR A 86 1.16 -5.26 -2.89
CA TYR A 86 0.56 -5.65 -1.60
C TYR A 86 1.15 -6.95 -1.00
N SER A 87 2.24 -7.45 -1.57
CA SER A 87 2.84 -8.75 -1.20
C SER A 87 3.24 -8.85 0.27
N LEU A 88 3.76 -7.76 0.87
CA LEU A 88 4.14 -7.75 2.30
C LEU A 88 2.91 -7.91 3.21
N ILE A 89 1.78 -7.32 2.83
CA ILE A 89 0.53 -7.42 3.59
C ILE A 89 -0.01 -8.85 3.52
N LEU A 90 0.05 -9.51 2.36
CA LEU A 90 -0.43 -10.90 2.22
C LEU A 90 0.24 -11.85 3.20
N ILE A 91 1.55 -11.70 3.40
CA ILE A 91 2.34 -12.57 4.29
C ILE A 91 1.90 -12.39 5.76
N GLU A 92 1.63 -11.16 6.19
CA GLU A 92 1.12 -10.90 7.54
C GLU A 92 -0.31 -11.43 7.72
N ILE A 93 -1.20 -11.23 6.74
CA ILE A 93 -2.57 -11.78 6.82
C ILE A 93 -2.50 -13.32 6.87
N GLN A 94 -1.59 -13.93 6.11
CA GLN A 94 -1.34 -15.38 6.12
C GLN A 94 -0.97 -15.88 7.53
N ASP A 95 -0.04 -15.20 8.21
CA ASP A 95 0.41 -15.55 9.56
C ASP A 95 -0.70 -15.44 10.63
N THR A 96 -1.76 -14.64 10.37
CA THR A 96 -2.90 -14.47 11.30
C THR A 96 -4.02 -15.52 11.16
N ILE A 97 -4.08 -16.25 10.05
CA ILE A 97 -5.16 -17.22 9.79
C ILE A 97 -4.95 -18.46 10.67
N ARG A 98 -5.76 -18.60 11.74
CA ARG A 98 -5.75 -19.78 12.62
C ARG A 98 -6.18 -21.04 11.86
N ALA A 99 -5.36 -22.09 11.86
CA ALA A 99 -5.70 -23.38 11.26
C ALA A 99 -6.71 -24.17 12.14
N PRO A 100 -7.93 -24.46 11.62
CA PRO A 100 -8.22 -25.73 10.94
C PRO A 100 -9.05 -25.51 9.63
N PRO A 101 -9.63 -26.52 8.93
CA PRO A 101 -9.89 -26.46 7.48
C PRO A 101 -10.86 -25.33 7.09
N PRO A 102 -10.63 -24.64 5.94
CA PRO A 102 -9.70 -24.96 4.85
C PRO A 102 -8.25 -24.49 5.07
N SER A 103 -7.32 -24.96 4.22
CA SER A 103 -5.91 -24.53 4.27
C SER A 103 -5.80 -23.01 4.09
N GLU A 104 -4.88 -22.40 4.84
CA GLU A 104 -4.53 -20.97 4.77
C GLU A 104 -4.33 -20.50 3.32
N SER A 105 -3.60 -21.29 2.52
CA SER A 105 -3.37 -21.04 1.09
C SER A 105 -4.66 -20.96 0.27
N LYS A 106 -5.70 -21.73 0.62
CA LYS A 106 -6.99 -21.75 -0.09
C LYS A 106 -7.83 -20.53 0.28
N VAL A 107 -7.82 -20.14 1.56
CA VAL A 107 -8.49 -18.92 2.04
C VAL A 107 -7.82 -17.70 1.42
N MET A 108 -6.49 -17.61 1.53
CA MET A 108 -5.71 -16.51 0.99
C MET A 108 -5.87 -16.39 -0.53
N ARG A 109 -5.81 -17.51 -1.27
CA ARG A 109 -6.02 -17.49 -2.73
C ARG A 109 -7.40 -16.93 -3.10
N ARG A 110 -8.46 -17.34 -2.40
CA ARG A 110 -9.81 -16.80 -2.65
C ARG A 110 -9.88 -15.31 -2.35
N ALA A 111 -9.36 -14.89 -1.20
CA ALA A 111 -9.32 -13.48 -0.81
C ALA A 111 -8.55 -12.64 -1.84
N THR A 112 -7.36 -13.07 -2.24
CA THR A 112 -6.54 -12.38 -3.24
C THR A 112 -7.22 -12.32 -4.60
N VAL A 113 -7.82 -13.42 -5.09
CA VAL A 113 -8.53 -13.41 -6.38
C VAL A 113 -9.69 -12.42 -6.37
N VAL A 114 -10.51 -12.43 -5.32
CA VAL A 114 -11.64 -11.49 -5.19
C VAL A 114 -11.13 -10.05 -5.09
N SER A 115 -10.14 -9.79 -4.23
CA SER A 115 -9.57 -8.45 -4.04
C SER A 115 -9.00 -7.90 -5.34
N VAL A 116 -8.15 -8.67 -6.04
CA VAL A 116 -7.54 -8.25 -7.31
C VAL A 116 -8.60 -8.01 -8.36
N ALA A 117 -9.60 -8.91 -8.49
CA ALA A 117 -10.68 -8.74 -9.45
C ALA A 117 -11.49 -7.45 -9.20
N VAL A 118 -11.85 -7.18 -7.94
CA VAL A 118 -12.59 -5.97 -7.57
C VAL A 118 -11.76 -4.72 -7.82
N THR A 119 -10.50 -4.68 -7.37
CA THR A 119 -9.60 -3.54 -7.61
C THR A 119 -9.39 -3.28 -9.10
N THR A 120 -9.15 -4.35 -9.88
CA THR A 120 -8.98 -4.25 -11.34
C THR A 120 -10.23 -3.67 -11.99
N LEU A 121 -11.41 -4.15 -11.59
CA LEU A 121 -12.68 -3.66 -12.11
C LEU A 121 -12.84 -2.16 -11.85
N PHE A 122 -12.63 -1.70 -10.61
CA PHE A 122 -12.77 -0.29 -10.26
C PHE A 122 -11.74 0.59 -10.97
N TYR A 123 -10.48 0.17 -11.06
CA TYR A 123 -9.45 0.90 -11.80
C TYR A 123 -9.78 1.01 -13.29
N MET A 124 -10.21 -0.09 -13.91
CA MET A 124 -10.63 -0.07 -15.31
C MET A 124 -11.86 0.80 -15.52
N LEU A 125 -12.88 0.72 -14.66
CA LEU A 125 -14.07 1.55 -14.77
C LEU A 125 -13.74 3.04 -14.62
N CYS A 126 -12.99 3.42 -13.58
CA CYS A 126 -12.61 4.82 -13.34
C CYS A 126 -11.67 5.35 -14.43
N GLY A 127 -10.68 4.55 -14.86
CA GLY A 127 -9.76 4.90 -15.94
C GLY A 127 -10.49 5.09 -17.27
N CYS A 128 -11.35 4.14 -17.65
CA CYS A 128 -12.14 4.23 -18.88
C CYS A 128 -13.15 5.39 -18.84
N ALA A 129 -13.89 5.56 -17.74
CA ALA A 129 -14.85 6.64 -17.61
C ALA A 129 -14.15 8.01 -17.60
N GLY A 130 -13.04 8.14 -16.89
CA GLY A 130 -12.22 9.35 -16.88
C GLY A 130 -11.64 9.69 -18.25
N TYR A 131 -11.07 8.70 -18.93
CA TYR A 131 -10.56 8.89 -20.28
C TYR A 131 -11.68 9.18 -21.30
N ALA A 132 -12.85 8.57 -21.14
CA ALA A 132 -14.02 8.90 -21.96
C ALA A 132 -14.52 10.33 -21.70
N ALA A 133 -14.45 10.81 -20.46
CA ALA A 133 -14.89 12.13 -20.04
C ALA A 133 -13.94 13.26 -20.47
N PHE A 134 -12.62 13.03 -20.41
CA PHE A 134 -11.61 14.07 -20.58
C PHE A 134 -10.71 13.87 -21.81
N GLY A 135 -10.64 12.66 -22.36
CA GLY A 135 -9.80 12.34 -23.52
C GLY A 135 -8.33 12.62 -23.27
N ASP A 136 -7.71 13.34 -24.20
CA ASP A 136 -6.28 13.70 -24.15
C ASP A 136 -5.92 14.63 -22.97
N ASP A 137 -6.92 15.32 -22.40
CA ASP A 137 -6.79 16.20 -21.23
C ASP A 137 -7.07 15.47 -19.91
N ALA A 138 -7.12 14.13 -19.91
CA ALA A 138 -7.36 13.34 -18.70
C ALA A 138 -6.28 13.63 -17.64
N PRO A 139 -6.67 14.07 -16.43
CA PRO A 139 -5.72 14.37 -15.37
C PRO A 139 -5.17 13.09 -14.74
N GLY A 140 -3.96 13.15 -14.19
CA GLY A 140 -3.36 12.04 -13.44
C GLY A 140 -4.14 11.65 -12.18
N ASN A 141 -4.86 12.61 -11.56
CA ASN A 141 -5.88 12.34 -10.56
C ASN A 141 -7.25 12.67 -11.15
N LEU A 142 -8.10 11.66 -11.30
CA LEU A 142 -9.42 11.82 -11.90
C LEU A 142 -10.24 12.96 -11.26
N LEU A 143 -10.18 13.10 -9.94
CA LEU A 143 -10.97 14.10 -9.22
C LEU A 143 -10.56 15.55 -9.50
N THR A 144 -9.31 15.81 -9.93
CA THR A 144 -8.91 17.19 -10.26
C THR A 144 -9.55 17.68 -11.56
N GLY A 145 -10.00 16.77 -12.43
CA GLY A 145 -10.73 17.12 -13.65
C GLY A 145 -12.13 17.65 -13.39
N PHE A 146 -12.67 17.42 -12.18
CA PHE A 146 -14.02 17.85 -11.77
C PHE A 146 -14.01 19.10 -10.89
N GLY A 147 -12.92 19.86 -10.83
CA GLY A 147 -12.75 21.00 -9.90
C GLY A 147 -13.83 22.09 -9.93
N PHE A 148 -14.67 22.13 -10.98
CA PHE A 148 -15.80 23.05 -11.13
C PHE A 148 -17.18 22.35 -11.14
N TYR A 149 -17.25 21.10 -10.67
CA TYR A 149 -18.48 20.32 -10.73
C TYR A 149 -19.51 20.83 -9.72
N GLU A 150 -20.69 21.22 -10.20
CA GLU A 150 -21.85 21.50 -9.35
C GLU A 150 -22.63 20.19 -9.10
N PRO A 151 -22.81 19.77 -7.83
CA PRO A 151 -22.50 20.49 -6.59
C PRO A 151 -21.13 20.13 -5.99
N PHE A 152 -20.38 21.16 -5.56
CA PHE A 152 -19.00 21.05 -5.07
C PHE A 152 -18.80 20.14 -3.85
N TRP A 153 -19.83 19.99 -3.01
CA TRP A 153 -19.76 19.15 -1.81
C TRP A 153 -19.46 17.68 -2.12
N LEU A 154 -19.90 17.19 -3.29
CA LEU A 154 -19.69 15.79 -3.67
C LEU A 154 -18.21 15.53 -3.96
N LEU A 155 -17.53 16.51 -4.55
CA LEU A 155 -16.10 16.48 -4.78
C LEU A 155 -15.32 16.57 -3.46
N ASP A 156 -15.78 17.43 -2.52
CA ASP A 156 -15.18 17.54 -1.20
C ASP A 156 -15.30 16.24 -0.39
N VAL A 157 -16.46 15.57 -0.46
CA VAL A 157 -16.66 14.25 0.17
C VAL A 157 -15.72 13.21 -0.44
N ALA A 158 -15.55 13.19 -1.76
CA ALA A 158 -14.63 12.25 -2.41
C ALA A 158 -13.17 12.50 -2.01
N ASN A 159 -12.74 13.77 -1.95
CA ASN A 159 -11.40 14.12 -1.50
C ASN A 159 -11.18 13.78 -0.02
N ALA A 160 -12.16 14.04 0.85
CA ALA A 160 -12.11 13.64 2.25
C ALA A 160 -12.01 12.11 2.41
N ALA A 161 -12.78 11.36 1.63
CA ALA A 161 -12.72 9.90 1.60
C ALA A 161 -11.34 9.40 1.14
N ILE A 162 -10.70 10.02 0.14
CA ILE A 162 -9.31 9.71 -0.25
C ILE A 162 -8.36 9.92 0.93
N VAL A 163 -8.47 11.05 1.65
CA VAL A 163 -7.60 11.33 2.80
C VAL A 163 -7.76 10.25 3.87
N VAL A 164 -9.01 9.90 4.24
CA VAL A 164 -9.28 8.86 5.25
C VAL A 164 -8.77 7.49 4.78
N HIS A 165 -9.00 7.14 3.51
CA HIS A 165 -8.50 5.90 2.92
C HIS A 165 -6.97 5.83 2.98
N LEU A 166 -6.26 6.88 2.56
CA LEU A 166 -4.80 6.93 2.58
C LEU A 166 -4.24 6.88 4.01
N VAL A 167 -4.93 7.50 4.99
CA VAL A 167 -4.53 7.39 6.40
C VAL A 167 -4.62 5.95 6.88
N GLY A 168 -5.76 5.29 6.70
CA GLY A 168 -5.95 3.90 7.13
C GLY A 168 -5.06 2.91 6.38
N ALA A 169 -4.95 3.05 5.06
CA ALA A 169 -4.12 2.19 4.22
C ALA A 169 -2.63 2.30 4.58
N TYR A 170 -2.12 3.50 4.87
CA TYR A 170 -0.73 3.69 5.31
C TYR A 170 -0.44 2.93 6.61
N GLN A 171 -1.34 3.00 7.59
CA GLN A 171 -1.15 2.31 8.87
C GLN A 171 -1.06 0.80 8.69
N VAL A 172 -1.98 0.20 7.93
CA VAL A 172 -1.97 -1.24 7.63
C VAL A 172 -0.73 -1.63 6.81
N TYR A 173 -0.32 -0.79 5.85
CA TYR A 173 0.84 -1.06 5.00
C TYR A 173 2.18 -1.01 5.75
N CYS A 174 2.33 -0.09 6.71
CA CYS A 174 3.59 0.11 7.43
C CYS A 174 3.84 -0.92 8.54
N GLN A 175 2.81 -1.60 9.04
CA GLN A 175 2.98 -2.57 10.11
C GLN A 175 3.94 -3.73 9.82
N PRO A 176 3.85 -4.44 8.67
CA PRO A 176 4.85 -5.47 8.33
C PRO A 176 6.28 -4.93 8.35
N LEU A 177 6.47 -3.68 7.90
CA LEU A 177 7.77 -3.03 7.88
C LEU A 177 8.27 -2.71 9.29
N PHE A 178 7.41 -2.16 10.15
CA PHE A 178 7.77 -1.87 11.54
C PHE A 178 8.10 -3.15 12.32
N ALA A 179 7.30 -4.21 12.16
CA ALA A 179 7.57 -5.51 12.74
C ALA A 179 8.92 -6.09 12.26
N PHE A 180 9.21 -5.97 10.97
CA PHE A 180 10.50 -6.37 10.40
C PHE A 180 11.68 -5.60 11.02
N VAL A 181 11.58 -4.26 11.09
CA VAL A 181 12.64 -3.39 11.65
C VAL A 181 12.85 -3.66 13.14
N GLU A 182 11.77 -3.81 13.92
CA GLU A 182 11.84 -4.11 15.36
C GLU A 182 12.50 -5.48 15.62
N LYS A 183 12.12 -6.50 14.85
CA LYS A 183 12.74 -7.84 14.90
C LYS A 183 14.22 -7.81 14.51
N TRP A 184 14.59 -6.98 13.55
CA TRP A 184 15.99 -6.76 13.18
C TRP A 184 16.78 -6.07 14.30
N ALA A 185 16.23 -5.00 14.88
CA ALA A 185 16.88 -4.23 15.95
C ALA A 185 17.09 -5.08 17.22
N THR A 186 16.09 -5.87 17.61
CA THR A 186 16.20 -6.78 18.77
C THR A 186 17.21 -7.92 18.54
N ARG A 187 17.30 -8.46 17.32
CA ARG A 187 18.32 -9.47 16.94
C ARG A 187 19.72 -8.86 16.88
N GLY A 188 19.88 -7.66 16.33
CA GLY A 188 21.14 -6.92 16.32
C GLY A 188 21.63 -6.59 17.74
N GLY A 189 20.71 -6.17 18.61
CA GLY A 189 20.96 -5.96 20.04
C GLY A 189 21.42 -7.23 20.76
N ARG A 190 20.76 -8.38 20.54
CA ARG A 190 21.18 -9.67 21.11
C ARG A 190 22.54 -10.14 20.58
N ARG A 191 22.86 -9.85 19.31
CA ARG A 191 24.16 -10.20 18.71
C ARG A 191 25.31 -9.34 19.27
N SER A 192 25.07 -8.07 19.61
CA SER A 192 26.05 -7.21 20.30
C SER A 192 26.27 -7.58 21.78
N ARG A 193 25.23 -8.11 22.45
CA ARG A 193 25.26 -8.50 23.86
C ARG A 193 25.78 -9.92 24.08
N GLY A 194 25.69 -10.77 23.05
CA GLY A 194 26.30 -12.10 23.02
C GLY A 194 27.83 -12.07 22.78
N SER A 195 28.35 -11.09 22.05
CA SER A 195 29.79 -10.93 21.84
C SER A 195 30.51 -10.26 23.03
N SER A 196 29.82 -9.47 23.85
CA SER A 196 30.39 -8.87 25.07
C SER A 196 30.50 -9.84 26.26
N THR A 197 29.82 -10.99 26.21
CA THR A 197 29.76 -11.94 27.34
C THR A 197 30.65 -13.19 27.14
N GLY A 198 31.28 -13.34 25.97
CA GLY A 198 32.17 -14.47 25.64
C GLY A 198 33.68 -14.24 25.86
N SER A 199 34.10 -13.06 26.35
CA SER A 199 35.53 -12.68 26.41
C SER A 199 36.11 -12.54 27.84
N ARG A 200 35.45 -13.09 28.86
CA ARG A 200 36.04 -13.19 30.21
C ARG A 200 35.79 -14.56 30.81
N ARG A 201 36.69 -15.51 30.52
CA ARG A 201 37.29 -16.48 31.47
C ARG A 201 37.88 -17.68 30.72
N ALA A 202 39.10 -17.52 30.23
CA ALA A 202 40.02 -18.61 30.02
C ALA A 202 41.43 -18.09 30.31
N THR A 203 41.76 -18.02 31.60
CA THR A 203 43.16 -17.87 32.05
C THR A 203 43.82 -19.25 31.93
N PRO A 204 44.94 -19.38 31.21
CA PRO A 204 45.74 -20.59 31.23
C PRO A 204 46.77 -20.47 32.35
N THR A 205 46.80 -21.44 33.28
CA THR A 205 47.97 -21.67 34.12
C THR A 205 48.41 -23.11 33.94
N ALA A 206 49.51 -23.27 33.21
CA ALA A 206 50.32 -24.48 33.13
C ALA A 206 51.47 -24.40 34.15
N GLY A 207 51.87 -25.55 34.68
CA GLY A 207 53.03 -25.77 35.55
C GLY A 207 52.72 -26.82 36.62
N ALA A 208 53.08 -28.10 36.40
CA ALA A 208 54.26 -28.76 37.00
C ALA A 208 54.09 -28.95 38.53
N THR A 209 54.22 -30.11 39.18
CA THR A 209 55.07 -31.29 38.96
C THR A 209 54.72 -32.37 40.01
N SER A 210 55.13 -33.61 39.73
CA SER A 210 55.63 -34.66 40.66
C SER A 210 54.70 -35.41 41.63
N SER A 211 54.57 -36.71 41.35
CA SER A 211 54.78 -37.87 42.25
C SER A 211 54.19 -37.86 43.67
N THR A 212 53.40 -38.88 44.03
CA THR A 212 53.86 -40.05 44.83
C THR A 212 52.71 -41.01 45.15
N CYS A 213 53.10 -42.27 45.37
CA CYS A 213 52.32 -43.45 45.70
C CYS A 213 51.56 -43.42 47.04
N SER A 214 50.69 -44.43 47.16
CA SER A 214 50.41 -45.26 48.36
C SER A 214 49.18 -44.90 49.19
N GLY A 215 48.33 -45.91 49.37
CA GLY A 215 47.21 -45.96 50.31
C GLY A 215 46.07 -46.81 49.79
#